data_AF-A0A956ZR18-F1
#
_entry.id   AF-A0A956ZR18-F1
#
_cell.length_a   1.000
_cell.length_b   1.000
_cell.length_c   1.000
_cell.angle_alpha   90.00
_cell.angle_beta   90.00
_cell.angle_gamma   90.00
#
_symmetry.space_group_name_H-M   'P 1'
#
loop_
_entity.id
_entity.type
_entity.pdbx_description
1 polymer ?
#
loop_
_entity_poly.entity_id
_entity_poly.type
_entity_poly.pdbx_seq_one_letter_code
_entity_poly.pdbx_strand_id
1 'polypeptide(L)'
;MMDDEIDIQPWPVLELIGRAVALTSVAQRGLIEMDDDSDVFTRETDRFELSTWARTELTNWITDAELAILNTPIGNLSDEQLLGADEALYAAGAVAWALRAVRDEYMPVPDSDAFNAAVMAWAPGPWDQVRKLQKQVRLRSDEDLAGERERMELWYWRGGDVSAEDLVDVVAEIEAADLMPTVNGDLAVGGGIAFGSLSEDEQDEITWIAEQRLRALNWVCGFGDSWETAPLEID
;
A
#
# COMPACT_ATOMS: atom_id res chain seq x y z
N MET A 1 -23.87 17.82 -2.43
CA MET A 1 -23.16 18.86 -1.66
C MET A 1 -22.02 19.37 -2.55
N MET A 2 -21.35 20.46 -2.19
CA MET A 2 -20.34 21.10 -3.03
C MET A 2 -19.25 20.12 -3.44
N ASP A 3 -18.85 20.14 -4.72
CA ASP A 3 -17.57 19.59 -5.19
C ASP A 3 -16.45 20.35 -4.46
N ASP A 4 -16.13 19.96 -3.23
CA ASP A 4 -14.83 20.25 -2.65
C ASP A 4 -13.84 19.28 -3.31
N GLU A 5 -13.57 19.54 -4.58
CA GLU A 5 -12.57 18.81 -5.37
C GLU A 5 -11.23 19.00 -4.66
N ILE A 6 -10.77 17.95 -3.99
CA ILE A 6 -9.49 17.94 -3.29
C ILE A 6 -8.40 18.25 -4.33
N ASP A 7 -7.67 19.34 -4.13
CA ASP A 7 -6.57 19.75 -5.01
C ASP A 7 -5.38 18.81 -4.81
N ILE A 8 -5.29 17.80 -5.69
CA ILE A 8 -4.22 16.82 -5.70
C ILE A 8 -3.03 17.37 -6.49
N GLN A 9 -1.84 17.31 -5.88
CA GLN A 9 -0.58 17.75 -6.48
C GLN A 9 0.45 16.63 -6.38
N PRO A 10 0.39 15.60 -7.26
CA PRO A 10 1.17 14.39 -7.06
C PRO A 10 2.68 14.64 -7.05
N TRP A 11 3.40 13.85 -6.25
CA TRP A 11 4.86 13.89 -6.27
C TRP A 11 5.42 13.54 -7.66
N PRO A 12 6.63 14.01 -8.00
CA PRO A 12 7.25 13.68 -9.27
C PRO A 12 7.32 12.16 -9.47
N VAL A 13 6.97 11.69 -10.68
CA VAL A 13 6.89 10.25 -11.01
C VAL A 13 8.16 9.48 -10.63
N LEU A 14 9.34 10.10 -10.71
CA LEU A 14 10.58 9.43 -10.29
C LEU A 14 10.65 9.19 -8.78
N GLU A 15 10.14 10.11 -7.97
CA GLU A 15 10.03 9.94 -6.52
C GLU A 15 9.06 8.81 -6.16
N LEU A 16 7.90 8.77 -6.83
CA LEU A 16 6.92 7.69 -6.67
C LEU A 16 7.52 6.33 -7.02
N ILE A 17 8.23 6.23 -8.15
CA ILE A 17 8.92 4.99 -8.55
C ILE A 17 9.94 4.59 -7.48
N GLY A 18 10.83 5.50 -7.10
CA GLY A 18 11.90 5.22 -6.15
C GLY A 18 11.35 4.74 -4.81
N ARG A 19 10.28 5.39 -4.33
CA ARG A 19 9.59 5.02 -3.11
C ARG A 19 8.92 3.65 -3.20
N ALA A 20 8.19 3.37 -4.28
CA ALA A 20 7.57 2.06 -4.49
C ALA A 20 8.61 0.94 -4.46
N VAL A 21 9.76 1.14 -5.13
CA VAL A 21 10.85 0.15 -5.14
C VAL A 21 11.50 -0.01 -3.76
N ALA A 22 11.68 1.08 -3.00
CA ALA A 22 12.18 1.00 -1.63
C ALA A 22 11.25 0.17 -0.75
N LEU A 23 9.95 0.45 -0.77
CA LEU A 23 8.94 -0.30 -0.04
C LEU A 23 8.91 -1.78 -0.46
N THR A 24 8.93 -2.07 -1.76
CA THR A 24 9.01 -3.46 -2.25
C THR A 24 10.29 -4.16 -1.81
N SER A 25 11.41 -3.46 -1.68
CA SER A 25 12.65 -4.03 -1.15
C SER A 25 12.52 -4.40 0.32
N VAL A 26 11.83 -3.59 1.12
CA VAL A 26 11.57 -3.88 2.53
C VAL A 26 10.60 -5.07 2.66
N ALA A 27 9.54 -5.12 1.84
CA ALA A 27 8.63 -6.26 1.78
C ALA A 27 9.37 -7.56 1.37
N GLN A 28 10.23 -7.50 0.35
CA GLN A 28 11.06 -8.63 -0.07
C GLN A 28 11.95 -9.14 1.06
N ARG A 29 12.48 -8.23 1.90
CA ARG A 29 13.26 -8.61 3.08
C ARG A 29 12.42 -9.41 4.09
N GLY A 30 11.15 -9.05 4.30
CA GLY A 30 10.21 -9.82 5.11
C GLY A 30 9.98 -11.23 4.54
N LEU A 31 9.76 -11.35 3.23
CA LEU A 31 9.60 -12.65 2.57
C LEU A 31 10.84 -13.54 2.70
N ILE A 32 12.05 -12.98 2.57
CA ILE A 32 13.29 -13.73 2.80
C ILE A 32 13.37 -14.24 4.25
N GLU A 33 12.88 -13.48 5.23
CA GLU A 33 12.87 -13.94 6.63
C GLU A 33 11.99 -15.17 6.81
N MET A 34 10.82 -15.15 6.18
CA MET A 34 9.77 -16.18 6.29
C MET A 34 9.96 -17.38 5.35
N ASP A 35 10.98 -17.36 4.49
CA ASP A 35 11.30 -18.48 3.59
C ASP A 35 11.90 -19.66 4.37
N ASP A 36 11.04 -20.60 4.75
CA ASP A 36 11.42 -21.84 5.43
C ASP A 36 11.94 -22.93 4.47
N ASP A 37 11.79 -22.75 3.16
CA ASP A 37 12.27 -23.70 2.16
C ASP A 37 13.78 -23.53 1.89
N SER A 38 14.30 -22.32 2.06
CA SER A 38 15.71 -21.99 1.87
C SER A 38 16.56 -22.13 3.13
N ASP A 39 17.79 -22.63 2.98
CA ASP A 39 18.75 -22.65 4.07
C ASP A 39 19.21 -21.23 4.46
N VAL A 40 19.71 -21.09 5.70
CA VAL A 40 20.12 -19.80 6.27
C VAL A 40 21.21 -19.11 5.44
N PHE A 41 22.12 -19.85 4.82
CA PHE A 41 23.19 -19.26 4.02
C PHE A 41 22.65 -18.65 2.72
N THR A 42 21.70 -19.34 2.08
CA THR A 42 20.99 -18.83 0.89
C THR A 42 20.23 -17.55 1.24
N ARG A 43 19.41 -17.57 2.30
CA ARG A 43 18.68 -16.37 2.77
C ARG A 43 19.58 -15.20 3.12
N GLU A 44 20.72 -15.47 3.77
CA GLU A 44 21.68 -14.41 4.10
C GLU A 44 22.35 -13.82 2.86
N THR A 45 22.58 -14.64 1.83
CA THR A 45 23.10 -14.17 0.55
C THR A 45 22.10 -13.25 -0.11
N ASP A 46 20.84 -13.67 -0.22
CA ASP A 46 19.77 -12.85 -0.82
C ASP A 46 19.57 -11.53 -0.07
N ARG A 47 19.54 -11.58 1.27
CA ARG A 47 19.49 -10.40 2.13
C ARG A 47 20.68 -9.47 1.90
N PHE A 48 21.90 -10.02 1.79
CA PHE A 48 23.10 -9.24 1.54
C PHE A 48 23.05 -8.54 0.18
N GLU A 49 22.63 -9.24 -0.87
CA GLU A 49 22.49 -8.66 -2.21
C GLU A 49 21.46 -7.54 -2.23
N LEU A 50 20.27 -7.79 -1.66
CA LEU A 50 19.19 -6.82 -1.55
C LEU A 50 19.61 -5.56 -0.79
N SER A 51 20.20 -5.72 0.40
CA SER A 51 20.67 -4.58 1.20
C SER A 51 21.81 -3.80 0.54
N THR A 52 22.73 -4.48 -0.13
CA THR A 52 23.85 -3.84 -0.84
C THR A 52 23.36 -3.02 -2.03
N TRP A 53 22.44 -3.59 -2.81
CA TRP A 53 21.84 -2.89 -3.94
C TRP A 53 20.99 -1.70 -3.47
N ALA A 54 20.11 -1.88 -2.48
CA ALA A 54 19.26 -0.81 -1.95
C ALA A 54 20.09 0.39 -1.44
N ARG A 55 21.19 0.13 -0.73
CA ARG A 55 22.10 1.20 -0.25
C ARG A 55 22.71 2.05 -1.34
N THR A 56 22.84 1.52 -2.55
CA THR A 56 23.50 2.20 -3.68
C THR A 56 22.50 2.78 -4.67
N GLU A 57 21.47 2.03 -5.04
CA GLU A 57 20.48 2.45 -6.02
C GLU A 57 19.33 3.25 -5.40
N LEU A 58 18.97 3.00 -4.14
CA LEU A 58 17.80 3.58 -3.46
C LEU A 58 18.13 4.65 -2.41
N THR A 59 19.38 5.13 -2.35
CA THR A 59 19.86 6.05 -1.30
C THR A 59 18.99 7.30 -1.10
N ASN A 60 18.28 7.76 -2.14
CA ASN A 60 17.43 8.95 -2.05
C ASN A 60 15.98 8.66 -1.61
N TRP A 61 15.56 7.39 -1.58
CA TRP A 61 14.17 6.99 -1.39
C TRP A 61 13.95 6.05 -0.21
N ILE A 62 15.01 5.38 0.25
CA ILE A 62 14.97 4.54 1.43
C ILE A 62 15.19 5.37 2.69
N THR A 63 14.40 5.12 3.73
CA THR A 63 14.57 5.77 5.04
C THR A 63 15.62 5.03 5.88
N ASP A 64 16.08 5.65 6.95
CA ASP A 64 17.01 5.02 7.89
C ASP A 64 16.39 3.79 8.58
N ALA A 65 15.09 3.85 8.89
CA ALA A 65 14.36 2.74 9.52
C ALA A 65 14.24 1.53 8.57
N GLU A 66 13.90 1.77 7.31
CA GLU A 66 13.84 0.73 6.28
C GLU A 66 15.20 0.13 6.00
N LEU A 67 16.22 0.98 5.91
CA LEU A 67 17.58 0.52 5.74
C LEU A 67 18.03 -0.34 6.93
N ALA A 68 17.58 -0.03 8.16
CA ALA A 68 17.83 -0.88 9.30
C ALA A 68 17.20 -2.28 9.12
N ILE A 69 15.95 -2.37 8.65
CA ILE A 69 15.28 -3.65 8.34
C ILE A 69 16.09 -4.47 7.32
N LEU A 70 16.52 -3.86 6.21
CA LEU A 70 17.30 -4.55 5.17
C LEU A 70 18.65 -5.10 5.70
N ASN A 71 19.23 -4.42 6.69
CA ASN A 71 20.55 -4.75 7.22
C ASN A 71 20.52 -5.73 8.39
N THR A 72 19.37 -5.93 9.02
CA THR A 72 19.22 -6.90 10.11
C THR A 72 19.47 -8.32 9.59
N PRO A 73 20.42 -9.08 10.18
CA PRO A 73 20.69 -10.45 9.75
C PRO A 73 19.45 -11.35 9.85
N ILE A 74 19.45 -12.44 9.08
CA ILE A 74 18.39 -13.46 9.09
C ILE A 74 18.20 -14.03 10.50
N GLY A 75 16.96 -14.15 10.92
CA GLY A 75 16.54 -14.63 12.25
C GLY A 75 16.60 -13.57 13.35
N ASN A 76 16.87 -12.31 13.02
CA ASN A 76 17.00 -11.21 13.99
C ASN A 76 16.06 -10.03 13.74
N LEU A 77 15.13 -10.12 12.78
CA LEU A 77 14.08 -9.10 12.68
C LEU A 77 13.21 -9.17 13.93
N SER A 78 12.93 -8.01 14.52
CA SER A 78 11.92 -7.92 15.58
C SER A 78 10.51 -8.06 14.99
N ASP A 79 9.52 -8.35 15.84
CA ASP A 79 8.11 -8.37 15.43
C ASP A 79 7.67 -7.03 14.81
N GLU A 80 8.17 -5.90 15.34
CA GLU A 80 7.93 -4.56 14.78
C GLU A 80 8.55 -4.40 13.38
N GLN A 81 9.73 -4.95 13.14
CA GLN A 81 10.37 -4.89 11.81
C GLN A 81 9.70 -5.83 10.82
N LEU A 82 9.18 -6.96 11.27
CA LEU A 82 8.36 -7.87 10.46
C LEU A 82 7.04 -7.19 10.07
N LEU A 83 6.37 -6.55 11.04
CA LEU A 83 5.17 -5.77 10.77
C LEU A 83 5.48 -4.65 9.77
N GLY A 84 6.55 -3.87 9.97
CA GLY A 84 6.95 -2.82 9.03
C GLY A 84 7.29 -3.32 7.63
N ALA A 85 7.75 -4.57 7.48
CA ALA A 85 7.95 -5.19 6.17
C ALA A 85 6.62 -5.56 5.50
N ASP A 86 5.63 -5.99 6.27
CA ASP A 86 4.29 -6.27 5.79
C ASP A 86 3.55 -4.97 5.41
N GLU A 87 3.60 -3.94 6.27
CA GLU A 87 3.09 -2.59 5.97
C GLU A 87 3.68 -2.05 4.65
N ALA A 88 4.98 -2.27 4.43
CA ALA A 88 5.65 -1.84 3.22
C ALA A 88 5.09 -2.49 1.95
N LEU A 89 4.58 -3.73 2.01
CA LEU A 89 3.95 -4.39 0.87
C LEU A 89 2.66 -3.67 0.46
N TYR A 90 1.78 -3.37 1.41
CA TYR A 90 0.51 -2.69 1.13
C TYR A 90 0.72 -1.25 0.67
N ALA A 91 1.66 -0.54 1.29
CA ALA A 91 2.09 0.77 0.86
C ALA A 91 2.68 0.75 -0.56
N ALA A 92 3.55 -0.22 -0.87
CA ALA A 92 4.08 -0.41 -2.22
C ALA A 92 2.97 -0.66 -3.24
N GLY A 93 1.97 -1.46 -2.87
CA GLY A 93 0.81 -1.75 -3.70
C GLY A 93 0.04 -0.51 -4.11
N ALA A 94 -0.20 0.42 -3.19
CA ALA A 94 -0.85 1.70 -3.48
C ALA A 94 -0.04 2.57 -4.46
N VAL A 95 1.26 2.73 -4.22
CA VAL A 95 2.12 3.53 -5.11
C VAL A 95 2.26 2.85 -6.49
N ALA A 96 2.40 1.53 -6.54
CA ALA A 96 2.46 0.75 -7.78
C ALA A 96 1.14 0.83 -8.58
N TRP A 97 0.00 0.77 -7.90
CA TRP A 97 -1.31 0.95 -8.53
C TRP A 97 -1.45 2.36 -9.13
N ALA A 98 -1.04 3.40 -8.38
CA ALA A 98 -1.03 4.78 -8.86
C ALA A 98 -0.13 4.95 -10.10
N LEU A 99 0.98 4.22 -10.17
CA LEU A 99 1.91 4.23 -11.32
C LEU A 99 1.46 3.35 -12.51
N ARG A 100 0.28 2.72 -12.44
CA ARG A 100 -0.21 1.71 -13.40
C ARG A 100 0.79 0.56 -13.62
N ALA A 101 1.60 0.26 -12.60
CA ALA A 101 2.50 -0.87 -12.61
C ALA A 101 1.73 -2.19 -12.52
N VAL A 102 0.68 -2.19 -11.69
CA VAL A 102 -0.38 -3.20 -11.67
C VAL A 102 -1.60 -2.69 -12.44
N ARG A 103 -2.39 -3.61 -12.99
CA ARG A 103 -3.43 -3.30 -14.00
C ARG A 103 -4.85 -3.33 -13.47
N ASP A 104 -5.02 -3.73 -12.22
CA ASP A 104 -6.30 -3.77 -11.55
C ASP A 104 -6.97 -2.40 -11.60
N GLU A 105 -8.28 -2.41 -11.86
CA GLU A 105 -9.06 -1.18 -11.96
C GLU A 105 -9.02 -0.43 -10.62
N TYR A 106 -9.26 -1.18 -9.53
CA TYR A 106 -9.21 -0.74 -8.14
C TYR A 106 -8.26 -1.65 -7.34
N MET A 107 -7.75 -1.19 -6.20
CA MET A 107 -7.01 -2.05 -5.29
C MET A 107 -7.97 -3.05 -4.60
N PRO A 108 -7.55 -4.32 -4.45
CA PRO A 108 -8.41 -5.35 -3.90
C PRO A 108 -8.54 -5.21 -2.38
N VAL A 109 -9.78 -5.22 -1.88
CA VAL A 109 -10.10 -5.35 -0.45
C VAL A 109 -11.09 -6.52 -0.31
N PRO A 110 -10.78 -7.61 0.41
CA PRO A 110 -9.61 -7.80 1.29
C PRO A 110 -8.32 -8.05 0.49
N ASP A 111 -7.24 -8.44 1.17
CA ASP A 111 -5.95 -8.71 0.54
C ASP A 111 -6.05 -9.71 -0.63
N SER A 112 -5.11 -9.59 -1.58
CA SER A 112 -5.02 -10.46 -2.73
C SER A 112 -3.57 -10.86 -3.05
N ASP A 113 -3.27 -12.14 -2.86
CA ASP A 113 -1.99 -12.74 -3.24
C ASP A 113 -1.59 -12.43 -4.69
N ALA A 114 -2.57 -12.43 -5.61
CA ALA A 114 -2.32 -12.17 -7.02
C ALA A 114 -1.88 -10.72 -7.26
N PHE A 115 -2.50 -9.77 -6.56
CA PHE A 115 -2.13 -8.36 -6.62
C PHE A 115 -0.75 -8.14 -6.00
N ASN A 116 -0.50 -8.68 -4.81
CA ASN A 116 0.78 -8.58 -4.12
C ASN A 116 1.91 -9.20 -4.96
N ALA A 117 1.69 -10.38 -5.54
CA ALA A 117 2.65 -11.00 -6.45
C ALA A 117 2.93 -10.13 -7.69
N ALA A 118 1.91 -9.45 -8.23
CA ALA A 118 2.10 -8.54 -9.36
C ALA A 118 2.91 -7.28 -8.98
N VAL A 119 2.71 -6.74 -7.79
CA VAL A 119 3.51 -5.63 -7.23
C VAL A 119 4.98 -6.07 -7.09
N MET A 120 5.22 -7.22 -6.46
CA MET A 120 6.57 -7.77 -6.27
C MET A 120 7.26 -8.05 -7.60
N ALA A 121 6.54 -8.61 -8.58
CA ALA A 121 7.10 -8.94 -9.89
C ALA A 121 7.43 -7.72 -10.76
N TRP A 122 6.79 -6.58 -10.51
CA TRP A 122 7.08 -5.34 -11.24
C TRP A 122 8.36 -4.64 -10.75
N ALA A 123 8.65 -4.71 -9.45
CA ALA A 123 9.78 -4.00 -8.88
C ALA A 123 11.12 -4.62 -9.34
N PRO A 124 12.13 -3.78 -9.65
CA PRO A 124 13.47 -4.26 -9.98
C PRO A 124 14.10 -4.91 -8.76
N GLY A 125 14.85 -5.99 -9.00
CA GLY A 125 15.59 -6.68 -7.96
C GLY A 125 17.02 -6.18 -7.81
N PRO A 126 17.83 -6.86 -7.00
CA PRO A 126 19.26 -6.61 -6.90
C PRO A 126 19.91 -6.50 -8.29
N TRP A 127 20.78 -5.50 -8.44
CA TRP A 127 21.58 -5.21 -9.64
C TRP A 127 20.84 -4.60 -10.84
N ASP A 128 19.51 -4.42 -10.74
CA ASP A 128 18.75 -3.66 -11.72
C ASP A 128 18.85 -2.15 -11.51
N GLN A 129 18.35 -1.38 -12.49
CA GLN A 129 18.38 0.09 -12.47
C GLN A 129 16.95 0.64 -12.41
N VAL A 130 16.64 1.34 -11.31
CA VAL A 130 15.29 1.88 -11.03
C VAL A 130 14.87 2.89 -12.08
N ARG A 131 15.80 3.72 -12.54
CA ARG A 131 15.53 4.75 -13.55
C ARG A 131 15.02 4.19 -14.89
N LYS A 132 15.23 2.90 -15.18
CA LYS A 132 14.68 2.27 -16.39
C LYS A 132 13.16 2.16 -16.34
N LEU A 133 12.56 2.08 -15.15
CA LEU A 133 11.11 2.01 -14.97
C LEU A 133 10.39 3.29 -15.38
N GLN A 134 11.06 4.46 -15.36
CA GLN A 134 10.43 5.75 -15.70
C GLN A 134 9.78 5.77 -17.08
N LYS A 135 10.31 4.97 -18.01
CA LYS A 135 9.75 4.86 -19.37
C LYS A 135 8.55 3.91 -19.46
N GLN A 136 8.36 3.06 -18.46
CA GLN A 136 7.41 1.95 -18.45
C GLN A 136 6.14 2.28 -17.66
N VAL A 137 6.21 3.24 -16.72
CA VAL A 137 5.09 3.60 -15.86
C VAL A 137 4.42 4.91 -16.29
N ARG A 138 3.16 5.07 -15.87
CA ARG A 138 2.37 6.29 -16.05
C ARG A 138 1.52 6.48 -14.82
N LEU A 139 1.56 7.68 -14.25
CA LEU A 139 0.66 8.05 -13.17
C LEU A 139 -0.79 7.98 -13.68
N ARG A 140 -1.69 7.50 -12.82
CA ARG A 140 -3.14 7.60 -13.00
C ARG A 140 -3.60 9.06 -13.02
N SER A 141 -4.80 9.30 -13.53
CA SER A 141 -5.40 10.64 -13.51
C SER A 141 -5.70 11.07 -12.07
N ASP A 142 -5.81 12.37 -11.85
CA ASP A 142 -6.20 12.90 -10.54
C ASP A 142 -7.58 12.36 -10.11
N GLU A 143 -8.52 12.17 -11.05
CA GLU A 143 -9.81 11.52 -10.83
C GLU A 143 -9.68 10.06 -10.34
N ASP A 144 -8.82 9.26 -10.98
CA ASP A 144 -8.56 7.88 -10.55
C ASP A 144 -7.95 7.87 -9.14
N LEU A 145 -6.98 8.76 -8.88
CA LEU A 145 -6.30 8.87 -7.59
C LEU A 145 -7.25 9.32 -6.48
N ALA A 146 -8.08 10.34 -6.74
CA ALA A 146 -9.07 10.84 -5.80
C ALA A 146 -10.10 9.77 -5.44
N GLY A 147 -10.65 9.08 -6.45
CA GLY A 147 -11.66 8.05 -6.24
C GLY A 147 -11.11 6.85 -5.46
N GLU A 148 -9.89 6.40 -5.76
CA GLU A 148 -9.30 5.29 -5.00
C GLU A 148 -8.89 5.70 -3.58
N ARG A 149 -8.46 6.95 -3.37
CA ARG A 149 -8.21 7.50 -2.04
C ARG A 149 -9.48 7.49 -1.20
N GLU A 150 -10.58 8.00 -1.75
CA GLU A 150 -11.90 8.01 -1.09
C GLU A 150 -12.37 6.60 -0.75
N ARG A 151 -12.15 5.62 -1.65
CA ARG A 151 -12.44 4.21 -1.36
C ARG A 151 -11.63 3.65 -0.18
N MET A 152 -10.35 3.95 -0.10
CA MET A 152 -9.52 3.51 1.03
C MET A 152 -9.90 4.22 2.33
N GLU A 153 -10.26 5.50 2.24
CA GLU A 153 -10.78 6.30 3.36
C GLU A 153 -12.09 5.71 3.91
N LEU A 154 -13.02 5.31 3.04
CA LEU A 154 -14.26 4.66 3.44
C LEU A 154 -14.04 3.30 4.10
N TRP A 155 -13.09 2.48 3.61
CA TRP A 155 -12.72 1.23 4.29
C TRP A 155 -12.12 1.49 5.68
N TYR A 156 -11.20 2.46 5.78
CA TYR A 156 -10.58 2.83 7.04
C TYR A 156 -11.62 3.36 8.04
N TRP A 157 -12.48 4.28 7.60
CA TRP A 157 -13.58 4.81 8.40
C TRP A 157 -14.52 3.70 8.88
N ARG A 158 -14.90 2.78 7.97
CA ARG A 158 -15.82 1.69 8.30
C ARG A 158 -15.25 0.74 9.36
N GLY A 159 -13.93 0.58 9.40
CA GLY A 159 -13.21 -0.16 10.44
C GLY A 159 -13.30 0.45 11.84
N GLY A 160 -13.67 1.73 11.95
CA GLY A 160 -13.87 2.42 13.20
C GLY A 160 -15.19 2.09 13.90
N ASP A 161 -15.38 2.69 15.08
CA ASP A 161 -16.64 2.62 15.83
C ASP A 161 -17.70 3.55 15.20
N VAL A 162 -18.32 3.05 14.12
CA VAL A 162 -19.33 3.76 13.35
C VAL A 162 -20.73 3.45 13.87
N SER A 163 -21.53 4.49 14.09
CA SER A 163 -22.93 4.29 14.50
C SER A 163 -23.78 3.78 13.34
N ALA A 164 -24.83 3.01 13.64
CA ALA A 164 -25.74 2.52 12.61
C ALA A 164 -26.48 3.64 11.86
N GLU A 165 -26.62 4.83 12.48
CA GLU A 165 -27.22 6.00 11.84
C GLU A 165 -26.26 6.59 10.78
N ASP A 166 -25.00 6.80 11.15
CA ASP A 166 -23.97 7.30 10.23
C ASP A 166 -23.73 6.34 9.06
N LEU A 167 -23.76 5.02 9.32
CA LEU A 167 -23.59 4.01 8.28
C LEU A 167 -24.69 4.06 7.22
N VAL A 168 -25.94 4.31 7.62
CA VAL A 168 -27.06 4.38 6.67
C VAL A 168 -26.90 5.54 5.70
N ASP A 169 -26.51 6.71 6.21
CA ASP A 169 -26.32 7.90 5.39
C ASP A 169 -25.14 7.72 4.43
N VAL A 170 -24.00 7.23 4.92
CA VAL A 170 -22.81 6.99 4.08
C VAL A 170 -23.06 5.91 3.02
N VAL A 171 -23.73 4.81 3.36
CA VAL A 171 -24.08 3.76 2.37
C VAL A 171 -24.99 4.31 1.28
N ALA A 172 -25.97 5.15 1.63
CA ALA A 172 -26.85 5.78 0.65
C ALA A 172 -26.07 6.72 -0.30
N GLU A 173 -25.06 7.42 0.19
CA GLU A 173 -24.18 8.27 -0.63
C GLU A 173 -23.29 7.43 -1.56
N ILE A 174 -22.69 6.36 -1.06
CA ILE A 174 -21.87 5.42 -1.84
C ILE A 174 -22.69 4.80 -2.99
N GLU A 175 -23.92 4.35 -2.71
CA GLU A 175 -24.83 3.79 -3.72
C GLU A 175 -25.22 4.81 -4.78
N ALA A 176 -25.44 6.07 -4.39
CA ALA A 176 -25.77 7.14 -5.32
C ALA A 176 -24.59 7.52 -6.23
N ALA A 177 -23.36 7.38 -5.73
CA ALA A 177 -22.12 7.67 -6.45
C ALA A 177 -21.56 6.48 -7.26
N ASP A 178 -22.08 5.26 -7.06
CA ASP A 178 -21.52 4.01 -7.62
C ASP A 178 -20.03 3.82 -7.27
N LEU A 179 -19.61 4.27 -6.08
CA LEU A 179 -18.21 4.31 -5.67
C LEU A 179 -17.69 2.94 -5.22
N MET A 180 -18.52 2.21 -4.47
CA MET A 180 -18.21 0.89 -3.91
C MET A 180 -19.47 0.01 -3.87
N PRO A 181 -19.32 -1.31 -4.00
CA PRO A 181 -20.45 -2.21 -3.84
C PRO A 181 -20.92 -2.24 -2.38
N THR A 182 -22.24 -2.29 -2.18
CA THR A 182 -22.90 -2.38 -0.87
C THR A 182 -23.76 -3.64 -0.78
N VAL A 183 -23.99 -4.13 0.45
CA VAL A 183 -24.86 -5.29 0.71
C VAL A 183 -25.42 -5.22 2.12
N ASN A 184 -26.73 -5.46 2.26
CA ASN A 184 -27.44 -5.44 3.54
C ASN A 184 -27.26 -4.15 4.36
N GLY A 185 -27.08 -3.00 3.70
CA GLY A 185 -26.88 -1.72 4.38
C GLY A 185 -25.46 -1.51 4.91
N ASP A 186 -24.46 -2.19 4.33
CA ASP A 186 -23.05 -2.06 4.68
C ASP A 186 -22.18 -2.17 3.41
N LEU A 187 -20.87 -1.92 3.52
CA LEU A 187 -19.90 -2.14 2.45
C LEU A 187 -19.76 -3.63 2.14
N ALA A 188 -19.73 -3.98 0.85
CA ALA A 188 -19.58 -5.35 0.40
C ALA A 188 -18.09 -5.73 0.27
N VAL A 189 -17.68 -6.73 1.03
CA VAL A 189 -16.36 -7.38 0.98
C VAL A 189 -16.45 -8.62 0.07
N GLY A 190 -15.38 -8.87 -0.71
CA GLY A 190 -15.09 -10.11 -1.43
C GLY A 190 -16.26 -11.07 -1.73
N GLY A 191 -16.98 -10.83 -2.83
CA GLY A 191 -18.08 -11.73 -3.26
C GLY A 191 -19.44 -11.44 -2.63
N GLY A 192 -19.62 -10.28 -1.98
CA GLY A 192 -20.92 -9.77 -1.55
C GLY A 192 -21.27 -10.03 -0.09
N ILE A 193 -20.26 -10.12 0.78
CA ILE A 193 -20.43 -10.26 2.23
C ILE A 193 -20.43 -8.87 2.88
N ALA A 194 -21.34 -8.60 3.81
CA ALA A 194 -21.35 -7.32 4.52
C ALA A 194 -20.15 -7.23 5.47
N PHE A 195 -19.44 -6.10 5.48
CA PHE A 195 -18.28 -5.90 6.36
C PHE A 195 -18.58 -6.22 7.83
N GLY A 196 -19.67 -5.70 8.39
CA GLY A 196 -20.06 -5.94 9.78
C GLY A 196 -20.48 -7.37 10.11
N SER A 197 -20.51 -8.28 9.13
CA SER A 197 -20.74 -9.72 9.32
C SER A 197 -19.47 -10.56 9.39
N LEU A 198 -18.31 -9.95 9.10
CA LEU A 198 -16.99 -10.57 9.25
C LEU A 198 -16.62 -10.72 10.73
N SER A 199 -15.65 -11.58 11.01
CA SER A 199 -15.02 -11.64 12.34
C SER A 199 -14.24 -10.37 12.67
N GLU A 200 -13.97 -10.12 13.96
CA GLU A 200 -13.17 -8.97 14.40
C GLU A 200 -11.78 -8.98 13.74
N ASP A 201 -11.12 -10.14 13.68
CA ASP A 201 -9.81 -10.28 13.04
C ASP A 201 -9.84 -9.91 11.54
N GLU A 202 -10.88 -10.32 10.80
CA GLU A 202 -11.04 -9.97 9.38
C GLU A 202 -11.35 -8.47 9.18
N GLN A 203 -12.10 -7.87 10.10
CA GLN A 203 -12.39 -6.43 10.07
C GLN A 203 -11.12 -5.62 10.36
N ASP A 204 -10.34 -6.03 11.37
CA ASP A 204 -9.08 -5.41 11.73
C ASP A 204 -8.06 -5.50 10.59
N GLU A 205 -7.96 -6.66 9.92
CA GLU A 205 -7.09 -6.85 8.75
C GLU A 205 -7.47 -5.88 7.61
N ILE A 206 -8.74 -5.81 7.23
CA ILE A 206 -9.20 -4.89 6.18
C ILE A 206 -8.91 -3.44 6.56
N THR A 207 -9.17 -3.06 7.80
CA THR A 207 -8.96 -1.70 8.31
C THR A 207 -7.49 -1.34 8.28
N TRP A 208 -6.62 -2.26 8.71
CA TRP A 208 -5.19 -2.07 8.70
C TRP A 208 -4.63 -1.95 7.28
N ILE A 209 -5.08 -2.78 6.33
CA ILE A 209 -4.71 -2.66 4.91
C ILE A 209 -5.16 -1.31 4.34
N ALA A 210 -6.40 -0.90 4.64
CA ALA A 210 -6.94 0.38 4.20
C ALA A 210 -6.12 1.55 4.75
N GLU A 211 -5.70 1.50 6.02
CA GLU A 211 -4.83 2.51 6.62
C GLU A 211 -3.50 2.65 5.85
N GLN A 212 -2.80 1.54 5.59
CA GLN A 212 -1.51 1.58 4.91
C GLN A 212 -1.63 2.14 3.49
N ARG A 213 -2.67 1.72 2.76
CA ARG A 213 -2.94 2.19 1.41
C ARG A 213 -3.40 3.64 1.37
N LEU A 214 -4.26 4.06 2.30
CA LEU A 214 -4.71 5.45 2.43
C LEU A 214 -3.54 6.38 2.69
N ARG A 215 -2.67 6.05 3.65
CA ARG A 215 -1.47 6.86 3.94
C ARG A 215 -0.57 6.98 2.71
N ALA A 216 -0.36 5.88 2.01
CA ALA A 216 0.43 5.86 0.78
C ALA A 216 -0.22 6.69 -0.34
N LEU A 217 -1.54 6.61 -0.52
CA LEU A 217 -2.28 7.42 -1.50
C LEU A 217 -2.27 8.90 -1.14
N ASN A 218 -2.39 9.25 0.14
CA ASN A 218 -2.30 10.63 0.61
C ASN A 218 -0.92 11.21 0.25
N TRP A 219 0.15 10.44 0.51
CA TRP A 219 1.47 10.82 0.04
C TRP A 219 1.52 10.96 -1.48
N VAL A 220 1.05 9.97 -2.25
CA VAL A 220 1.03 10.02 -3.73
C VAL A 220 0.36 11.28 -4.24
N CYS A 221 -0.74 11.70 -3.61
CA CYS A 221 -1.52 12.87 -3.96
C CYS A 221 -0.87 14.21 -3.56
N GLY A 222 0.30 14.18 -2.92
CA GLY A 222 1.03 15.38 -2.52
C GLY A 222 0.75 15.87 -1.11
N PHE A 223 0.02 15.10 -0.28
CA PHE A 223 -0.21 15.45 1.11
C PHE A 223 1.00 15.07 1.98
N GLY A 224 1.34 15.96 2.91
CA GLY A 224 2.53 15.86 3.76
C GLY A 224 3.81 16.41 3.10
N ASP A 225 4.80 16.73 3.92
CA ASP A 225 6.10 17.25 3.47
C ASP A 225 7.06 16.12 3.04
N SER A 226 6.76 14.88 3.45
CA SER A 226 7.58 13.69 3.25
C SER A 226 6.73 12.42 3.37
N TRP A 227 7.30 11.27 2.99
CA TRP A 227 6.67 9.96 3.18
C TRP A 227 6.19 9.73 4.64
N GLU A 228 7.01 10.12 5.62
CA GLU A 228 6.75 9.88 7.04
C GLU A 228 5.70 10.84 7.63
N THR A 229 5.37 11.92 6.92
CA THR A 229 4.46 12.97 7.39
C THR A 229 3.16 13.03 6.61
N ALA A 230 2.95 12.11 5.68
CA ALA A 230 1.67 11.98 4.99
C ALA A 230 0.57 11.68 6.01
N PRO A 231 -0.49 12.51 6.08
CA PRO A 231 -1.54 12.34 7.06
C PRO A 231 -2.45 11.17 6.68
N LEU A 232 -3.24 10.66 7.63
CA LEU A 232 -4.36 9.77 7.34
C LEU A 232 -5.62 10.56 7.00
N GLU A 233 -5.89 11.61 7.76
CA GLU A 233 -7.02 12.52 7.58
C GLU A 233 -6.57 13.80 6.87
N ILE A 234 -7.33 14.25 5.89
CA ILE A 234 -7.07 15.49 5.15
C ILE A 234 -8.24 16.44 5.42
N ASP A 235 -7.95 17.60 6.01
CA ASP A 235 -8.90 18.68 6.30
C ASP A 235 -9.12 19.61 5.10
#